data_AF-A0A1L3FMR0-F1
#
_entry.id   AF-A0A1L3FMR0-F1
#
_cell.length_a   1.000
_cell.length_b   1.000
_cell.length_c   1.000
_cell.angle_alpha   90.00
_cell.angle_beta   90.00
_cell.angle_gamma   90.00
#
_symmetry.space_group_name_H-M   'P 1'
#
loop_
_entity.id
_entity.type
_entity.pdbx_description
1 polymer ?
#
loop_
_entity_poly.entity_id
_entity_poly.type
_entity_poly.pdbx_seq_one_letter_code
_entity_poly.pdbx_strand_id
1 'polypeptide(L)'
;MPLRQRARDGSELRWGEADTPVPPAVISPGTPASVTVAVSPVRPGHAVTVEYRVNGGPVRQAIGQSAPRVHGANGRLFRALLPGQSGGTVEFLPVLGFAGQPISPRLRESAECPRYQVGCGAAPVETAALPAGEPRWDWDTTFLWAGTVAIRTEVIGVMPDGLRINLHVTGGRFVGPRFEGIVRPGGVNWLRIRKDGVGIVNVTECLQTLSGARIDCLYDGILDLGADGYARAIRGDFGILPPFVLAPTYATADKELAWLNRAQCIGVGRVDMKTLRASYDIYVVTAGAAKHVD
;
A
#
# COMPACT_ATOMS: atom_id res chain seq x y z
N MET A 1 -3.54 33.23 -4.76
CA MET A 1 -3.76 34.65 -5.05
C MET A 1 -4.87 35.15 -4.14
N PRO A 2 -4.78 36.39 -3.61
CA PRO A 2 -5.84 36.98 -2.80
C PRO A 2 -7.10 37.16 -3.66
N LEU A 3 -8.24 36.69 -3.15
CA LEU A 3 -9.51 36.74 -3.84
C LEU A 3 -10.47 37.62 -3.06
N ARG A 4 -11.21 38.45 -3.79
CA ARG A 4 -12.15 39.41 -3.21
C ARG A 4 -13.44 39.43 -3.99
N GLN A 5 -14.53 39.70 -3.29
CA GLN A 5 -15.84 39.81 -3.90
C GLN A 5 -16.65 40.87 -3.17
N ARG A 6 -17.26 41.78 -3.93
CA ARG A 6 -18.11 42.84 -3.40
C ARG A 6 -19.57 42.40 -3.41
N ALA A 7 -20.26 42.59 -2.29
CA ALA A 7 -21.68 42.36 -2.14
C ALA A 7 -22.49 43.61 -2.52
N ARG A 8 -23.78 43.42 -2.82
CA ARG A 8 -24.71 44.50 -3.20
C ARG A 8 -24.85 45.61 -2.15
N ASP A 9 -24.60 45.29 -0.90
CA ASP A 9 -24.78 46.21 0.24
C ASP A 9 -23.50 47.02 0.56
N GLY A 10 -22.47 46.89 -0.28
CA GLY A 10 -21.17 47.54 -0.16
C GLY A 10 -20.13 46.75 0.64
N SER A 11 -20.51 45.63 1.26
CA SER A 11 -19.58 44.77 2.01
C SER A 11 -18.65 43.99 1.09
N GLU A 12 -17.46 43.66 1.58
CA GLU A 12 -16.46 42.89 0.86
C GLU A 12 -16.17 41.57 1.57
N LEU A 13 -16.13 40.48 0.81
CA LEU A 13 -15.58 39.19 1.22
C LEU A 13 -14.12 39.09 0.74
N ARG A 14 -13.24 38.56 1.58
CA ARG A 14 -11.83 38.30 1.24
C ARG A 14 -11.41 36.90 1.67
N TRP A 15 -10.66 36.21 0.82
CA TRP A 15 -10.08 34.90 1.12
C TRP A 15 -8.82 34.60 0.29
N GLY A 16 -8.06 33.57 0.67
CA GLY A 16 -6.82 33.19 -0.01
C GLY A 16 -5.61 33.99 0.44
N GLU A 17 -5.69 34.67 1.58
CA GLU A 17 -4.59 35.37 2.24
C GLU A 17 -4.10 34.57 3.48
N ALA A 18 -3.02 35.02 4.12
CA ALA A 18 -2.43 34.32 5.26
C ALA A 18 -3.40 34.17 6.46
N ASP A 19 -4.25 35.17 6.68
CA ASP A 19 -5.27 35.20 7.74
C ASP A 19 -6.63 34.60 7.30
N THR A 20 -6.79 34.32 6.01
CA THR A 20 -7.99 33.75 5.40
C THR A 20 -7.63 32.54 4.53
N PRO A 21 -7.05 31.48 5.13
CA PRO A 21 -6.53 30.35 4.38
C PRO A 21 -7.64 29.58 3.66
N VAL A 22 -7.29 29.11 2.47
CA VAL A 22 -8.10 28.24 1.60
C VAL A 22 -7.46 26.85 1.53
N PRO A 23 -8.20 25.84 1.05
CA PRO A 23 -7.64 24.52 0.82
C PRO A 23 -6.39 24.57 -0.08
N PRO A 24 -5.36 23.75 0.18
CA PRO A 24 -4.22 23.63 -0.73
C PRO A 24 -4.67 23.07 -2.09
N ALA A 25 -3.83 23.25 -3.12
CA ALA A 25 -4.16 22.83 -4.48
C ALA A 25 -4.49 21.33 -4.62
N VAL A 26 -3.95 20.50 -3.72
CA VAL A 26 -4.19 19.05 -3.66
C VAL A 26 -4.47 18.64 -2.21
N ILE A 27 -5.51 17.84 -1.99
CA ILE A 27 -5.89 17.27 -0.69
C ILE A 27 -6.05 15.75 -0.81
N SER A 28 -5.70 15.01 0.24
CA SER A 28 -5.88 13.56 0.32
C SER A 28 -7.36 13.15 0.34
N PRO A 29 -7.75 12.05 -0.32
CA PRO A 29 -9.11 11.52 -0.28
C PRO A 29 -9.65 11.38 1.15
N GLY A 30 -10.92 11.73 1.36
CA GLY A 30 -11.61 11.67 2.64
C GLY A 30 -11.29 12.83 3.61
N THR A 31 -10.30 13.66 3.34
CA THR A 31 -9.93 14.78 4.22
C THR A 31 -10.88 15.97 4.03
N PRO A 32 -11.52 16.49 5.09
CA PRO A 32 -12.34 17.71 5.00
C PRO A 32 -11.49 18.94 4.63
N ALA A 33 -12.05 19.82 3.78
CA ALA A 33 -11.37 21.02 3.33
C ALA A 33 -11.88 22.27 4.08
N SER A 34 -10.99 23.14 4.53
CA SER A 34 -11.35 24.35 5.29
C SER A 34 -11.23 25.60 4.44
N VAL A 35 -12.26 26.43 4.41
CA VAL A 35 -12.26 27.74 3.75
C VAL A 35 -12.53 28.81 4.79
N THR A 36 -11.62 29.78 4.92
CA THR A 36 -11.75 30.91 5.85
C THR A 36 -11.95 32.20 5.06
N VAL A 37 -12.91 33.01 5.49
CA VAL A 37 -13.37 34.21 4.77
C VAL A 37 -13.49 35.38 5.74
N ALA A 38 -12.91 36.52 5.38
CA ALA A 38 -13.11 37.78 6.10
C ALA A 38 -14.23 38.58 5.45
N VAL A 39 -15.10 39.20 6.27
CA VAL A 39 -16.16 40.11 5.81
C VAL A 39 -15.98 41.49 6.44
N SER A 40 -16.02 42.55 5.63
CA SER A 40 -15.92 43.93 6.11
C SER A 40 -16.69 44.94 5.22
N PRO A 41 -17.45 45.90 5.79
CA PRO A 41 -17.93 45.87 7.17
C PRO A 41 -18.92 44.72 7.37
N VAL A 42 -18.92 44.10 8.56
CA VAL A 42 -19.93 43.10 8.92
C VAL A 42 -21.15 43.79 9.52
N ARG A 43 -22.36 43.33 9.17
CA ARG A 43 -23.64 43.85 9.68
C ARG A 43 -24.45 42.74 10.35
N PRO A 44 -25.31 43.06 11.34
CA PRO A 44 -26.28 42.11 11.85
C PRO A 44 -27.09 41.50 10.72
N GLY A 45 -27.28 40.18 10.72
CA GLY A 45 -27.96 39.45 9.65
C GLY A 45 -27.08 38.98 8.50
N HIS A 46 -25.79 39.33 8.48
CA HIS A 46 -24.81 38.72 7.57
C HIS A 46 -24.55 37.26 7.96
N ALA A 47 -24.54 36.38 6.95
CA ALA A 47 -24.13 34.99 7.08
C ALA A 47 -23.24 34.60 5.89
N VAL A 48 -22.23 33.76 6.14
CA VAL A 48 -21.35 33.25 5.08
C VAL A 48 -21.66 31.78 4.84
N THR A 49 -21.86 31.42 3.58
CA THR A 49 -21.96 30.03 3.13
C THR A 49 -20.88 29.79 2.07
N VAL A 50 -20.25 28.62 2.05
CA VAL A 50 -19.38 28.22 0.94
C VAL A 50 -20.15 27.27 0.05
N GLU A 51 -20.43 27.72 -1.17
CA GLU A 51 -20.96 26.86 -2.23
C GLU A 51 -19.82 26.07 -2.85
N TYR A 52 -20.02 24.78 -3.08
CA TYR A 52 -19.02 23.94 -3.74
C TYR A 52 -19.65 22.86 -4.60
N ARG A 53 -18.93 22.39 -5.62
CA ARG A 53 -19.32 21.24 -6.44
C ARG A 53 -18.11 20.39 -6.78
N VAL A 54 -18.35 19.10 -7.03
CA VAL A 54 -17.31 18.13 -7.39
C VAL A 54 -17.53 17.70 -8.84
N ASN A 55 -16.49 17.77 -9.67
CA ASN A 55 -16.50 17.37 -11.08
C ASN A 55 -17.68 17.97 -11.87
N GLY A 56 -18.00 19.26 -11.65
CA GLY A 56 -19.12 19.93 -12.33
C GLY A 56 -20.52 19.47 -11.91
N GLY A 57 -20.63 18.62 -10.87
CA GLY A 57 -21.89 18.10 -10.34
C GLY A 57 -22.76 19.14 -9.61
N PRO A 58 -23.77 18.69 -8.85
CA PRO A 58 -24.69 19.58 -8.16
C PRO A 58 -23.96 20.44 -7.11
N VAL A 59 -24.36 21.72 -7.04
CA VAL A 59 -23.86 22.66 -6.01
C VAL A 59 -24.39 22.25 -4.64
N ARG A 60 -23.47 22.13 -3.68
CA ARG A 60 -23.68 21.86 -2.27
C ARG A 60 -23.25 23.08 -1.46
N GLN A 61 -23.67 23.15 -0.19
CA GLN A 61 -23.42 24.28 0.70
C GLN A 61 -22.81 23.83 2.02
N ALA A 62 -21.79 24.56 2.48
CA ALA A 62 -21.20 24.44 3.81
C ALA A 62 -21.37 25.77 4.57
N ILE A 63 -21.92 25.72 5.78
CA ILE A 63 -22.19 26.92 6.57
C ILE A 63 -20.89 27.42 7.21
N GLY A 64 -20.61 28.71 7.06
CA GLY A 64 -19.48 29.38 7.70
C GLY A 64 -19.82 29.74 9.15
N GLN A 65 -19.06 29.20 10.09
CA GLN A 65 -19.17 29.56 11.50
C GLN A 65 -18.29 30.78 11.80
N SER A 66 -18.83 31.77 12.52
CA SER A 66 -18.04 32.95 12.87
C SER A 66 -16.92 32.57 13.84
N ALA A 67 -15.69 32.95 13.53
CA ALA A 67 -14.55 32.74 14.41
C ALA A 67 -14.49 33.81 15.52
N PRO A 68 -13.83 33.52 16.66
CA PRO A 68 -13.55 34.52 17.69
C PRO A 68 -12.83 35.73 17.10
N ARG A 69 -13.13 36.92 17.64
CA ARG A 69 -12.56 38.18 17.13
C ARG A 69 -11.06 38.22 17.45
N VAL A 70 -10.21 38.25 16.43
CA VAL A 70 -8.77 38.47 16.58
C VAL A 70 -8.51 39.97 16.64
N HIS A 71 -7.77 40.44 17.65
CA HIS A 71 -7.44 41.86 17.80
C HIS A 71 -6.55 42.32 16.63
N GLY A 72 -6.93 43.40 15.92
CA GLY A 72 -6.20 43.92 14.76
C GLY A 72 -6.63 43.40 13.38
N ALA A 73 -7.57 42.45 13.30
CA ALA A 73 -8.10 41.98 12.01
C ALA A 73 -9.09 42.98 11.39
N ASN A 74 -8.87 43.35 10.13
CA ASN A 74 -9.77 44.20 9.34
C ASN A 74 -10.99 43.42 8.82
N GLY A 75 -11.86 42.97 9.74
CA GLY A 75 -13.12 42.28 9.40
C GLY A 75 -13.49 41.17 10.38
N ARG A 76 -14.66 40.55 10.16
CA ARG A 76 -15.10 39.35 10.89
C ARG A 76 -14.75 38.11 10.07
N LEU A 77 -14.09 37.14 10.70
CA LEU A 77 -13.72 35.88 10.08
C LEU A 77 -14.84 34.84 10.22
N PHE A 78 -15.06 34.08 9.14
CA PHE A 78 -15.96 32.94 9.08
C PHE A 78 -15.21 31.75 8.52
N ARG A 79 -15.40 30.56 9.12
CA ARG A 79 -14.76 29.32 8.69
C ARG A 79 -15.82 28.29 8.32
N ALA A 80 -15.74 27.77 7.10
CA ALA A 80 -16.58 26.67 6.63
C ALA A 80 -15.73 25.41 6.40
N LEU A 81 -16.27 24.25 6.77
CA LEU A 81 -15.68 22.93 6.52
C LEU A 81 -16.48 22.23 5.42
N LEU A 82 -15.84 21.99 4.28
CA LEU A 82 -16.37 21.17 3.21
C LEU A 82 -16.10 19.69 3.56
N PRO A 83 -17.12 18.82 3.51
CA PRO A 83 -16.94 17.38 3.74
C PRO A 83 -15.85 16.79 2.85
N GLY A 84 -15.15 15.77 3.35
CA GLY A 84 -14.14 15.05 2.57
C GLY A 84 -14.76 14.38 1.34
N GLN A 85 -14.06 14.45 0.21
CA GLN A 85 -14.48 13.79 -1.04
C GLN A 85 -13.58 12.57 -1.32
N SER A 86 -14.07 11.59 -2.07
CA SER A 86 -13.29 10.40 -2.44
C SER A 86 -12.28 10.65 -3.57
N GLY A 87 -12.49 11.68 -4.38
CA GLY A 87 -11.61 12.06 -5.49
C GLY A 87 -12.20 13.17 -6.36
N GLY A 88 -11.41 13.68 -7.30
CA GLY A 88 -11.85 14.61 -8.34
C GLY A 88 -11.57 16.09 -8.03
N THR A 89 -12.05 16.97 -8.90
CA THR A 89 -11.86 18.42 -8.80
C THR A 89 -13.00 19.06 -8.05
N VAL A 90 -12.69 19.82 -7.00
CA VAL A 90 -13.65 20.57 -6.23
C VAL A 90 -13.52 22.05 -6.57
N GLU A 91 -14.61 22.66 -7.03
CA GLU A 91 -14.74 24.11 -7.21
C GLU A 91 -15.56 24.67 -6.07
N PHE A 92 -15.18 25.83 -5.54
CA PHE A 92 -15.87 26.45 -4.42
C PHE A 92 -15.90 27.99 -4.51
N LEU A 93 -16.92 28.59 -3.90
CA LEU A 93 -17.08 30.04 -3.81
C LEU A 93 -17.77 30.43 -2.48
N PRO A 94 -17.15 31.31 -1.67
CA PRO A 94 -17.85 31.98 -0.58
C PRO A 94 -18.99 32.87 -1.05
N VAL A 95 -20.14 32.80 -0.37
CA VAL A 95 -21.33 33.59 -0.64
C VAL A 95 -21.76 34.29 0.64
N LEU A 96 -21.87 35.61 0.58
CA LEU A 96 -22.45 36.42 1.65
C LEU A 96 -23.96 36.50 1.45
N GLY A 97 -24.69 36.19 2.51
CA GLY A 97 -26.13 36.38 2.59
C GLY A 97 -26.51 37.44 3.61
N PHE A 98 -27.68 38.05 3.40
CA PHE A 98 -28.35 38.92 4.36
C PHE A 98 -29.81 38.47 4.47
N ALA A 99 -30.28 38.24 5.71
CA ALA A 99 -31.64 37.76 5.99
C ALA A 99 -32.01 36.50 5.17
N GLY A 100 -31.05 35.56 5.01
CA GLY A 100 -31.24 34.31 4.29
C GLY A 100 -31.15 34.40 2.76
N GLN A 101 -30.94 35.59 2.19
CA GLN A 101 -30.81 35.78 0.74
C GLN A 101 -29.36 36.09 0.35
N PRO A 102 -28.83 35.49 -0.75
CA PRO A 102 -27.48 35.79 -1.22
C PRO A 102 -27.40 37.24 -1.75
N ILE A 103 -26.39 37.97 -1.28
CA ILE A 103 -26.11 39.35 -1.68
C ILE A 103 -24.76 39.51 -2.39
N SER A 104 -23.98 38.44 -2.52
CA SER A 104 -22.82 38.32 -3.42
C SER A 104 -23.08 37.28 -4.52
N PRO A 105 -22.35 37.34 -5.66
CA PRO A 105 -22.45 36.33 -6.72
C PRO A 105 -22.27 34.89 -6.22
N ARG A 106 -22.98 33.96 -6.86
CA ARG A 106 -23.00 32.53 -6.49
C ARG A 106 -22.09 31.68 -7.37
N LEU A 107 -21.80 30.46 -6.93
CA LEU A 107 -20.90 29.55 -7.67
C LEU A 107 -21.40 29.26 -9.08
N ARG A 108 -22.73 29.16 -9.29
CA ARG A 108 -23.33 28.91 -10.60
C ARG A 108 -23.23 30.10 -11.57
N GLU A 109 -23.03 31.30 -11.03
CA GLU A 109 -23.03 32.56 -11.78
C GLU A 109 -21.60 33.04 -12.08
N SER A 110 -20.59 32.42 -11.46
CA SER A 110 -19.19 32.83 -11.59
C SER A 110 -18.46 31.99 -12.64
N ALA A 111 -17.83 32.66 -13.61
CA ALA A 111 -16.98 32.03 -14.62
C ALA A 111 -15.61 31.61 -14.05
N GLU A 112 -15.13 32.30 -13.02
CA GLU A 112 -13.86 32.01 -12.36
C GLU A 112 -14.13 31.56 -10.92
N CYS A 113 -13.79 30.30 -10.63
CA CYS A 113 -13.98 29.70 -9.31
C CYS A 113 -12.67 29.06 -8.84
N PRO A 114 -12.24 29.33 -7.60
CA PRO A 114 -11.16 28.59 -6.97
C PRO A 114 -11.43 27.09 -6.99
N ARG A 115 -10.38 26.30 -7.25
CA ARG A 115 -10.48 24.84 -7.31
C ARG A 115 -9.29 24.15 -6.67
N TYR A 116 -9.53 22.97 -6.12
CA TYR A 116 -8.51 22.05 -5.63
C TYR A 116 -8.79 20.62 -6.11
N GLN A 117 -7.76 19.79 -6.18
CA GLN A 117 -7.86 18.37 -6.52
C GLN A 117 -7.92 17.51 -5.26
N VAL A 118 -8.74 16.46 -5.31
CA VAL A 118 -8.82 15.42 -4.28
C VAL A 118 -8.20 14.15 -4.84
N GLY A 119 -7.14 13.67 -4.19
CA GLY A 119 -6.30 12.61 -4.71
C GLY A 119 -5.20 13.12 -5.65
N CYS A 120 -4.36 12.20 -6.11
CA CYS A 120 -3.18 12.49 -6.90
C CYS A 120 -3.58 12.99 -8.30
N GLY A 121 -3.73 14.29 -8.47
CA GLY A 121 -3.68 14.94 -9.79
C GLY A 121 -2.24 15.01 -10.31
N ALA A 122 -1.50 13.90 -10.32
CA ALA A 122 -0.34 13.83 -11.17
C ALA A 122 -0.89 13.77 -12.60
N ALA A 123 -0.80 14.88 -13.35
CA ALA A 123 -0.71 14.74 -14.79
C ALA A 123 0.37 13.69 -15.06
N PRO A 124 0.21 12.77 -16.02
CA PRO A 124 1.31 11.92 -16.42
C PRO A 124 2.45 12.89 -16.73
N VAL A 125 3.52 12.85 -15.93
CA VAL A 125 4.78 13.39 -16.41
C VAL A 125 4.98 12.66 -17.72
N GLU A 126 5.08 13.40 -18.81
CA GLU A 126 5.53 12.86 -20.09
C GLU A 126 6.93 12.34 -19.80
N THR A 127 6.96 11.10 -19.34
CA THR A 127 8.15 10.39 -18.96
C THR A 127 8.72 10.06 -20.31
N ALA A 128 9.66 10.88 -20.79
CA ALA A 128 10.58 10.41 -21.80
C ALA A 128 10.96 9.00 -21.36
N ALA A 129 10.58 8.00 -22.16
CA ALA A 129 10.66 6.61 -21.76
C ALA A 129 12.07 6.40 -21.19
N LEU A 130 12.16 6.11 -19.89
CA LEU A 130 13.45 5.76 -19.31
C LEU A 130 13.99 4.64 -20.19
N PRO A 131 15.25 4.71 -20.65
CA PRO A 131 15.81 3.66 -21.47
C PRO A 131 15.55 2.33 -20.76
N ALA A 132 15.04 1.35 -21.51
CA ALA A 132 14.72 0.05 -20.96
C ALA A 132 15.98 -0.46 -20.24
N GLY A 133 15.84 -0.80 -18.96
CA GLY A 133 16.95 -1.36 -18.21
C GLY A 133 17.32 -2.71 -18.80
N GLU A 134 18.53 -2.85 -19.34
CA GLU A 134 19.03 -4.11 -19.86
C GLU A 134 19.77 -4.88 -18.76
N PRO A 135 19.65 -6.23 -18.71
CA PRO A 135 20.42 -7.05 -17.77
C PRO A 135 21.92 -6.84 -17.97
N ARG A 136 22.64 -6.46 -16.91
CA ARG A 136 24.08 -6.17 -16.97
C ARG A 136 24.98 -7.37 -16.76
N TRP A 137 24.45 -8.42 -16.12
CA TRP A 137 25.23 -9.60 -15.74
C TRP A 137 24.63 -10.85 -16.36
N ASP A 138 25.50 -11.77 -16.77
CA ASP A 138 25.10 -13.15 -16.97
C ASP A 138 24.76 -13.78 -15.62
N TRP A 139 23.72 -14.60 -15.60
CA TRP A 139 23.38 -15.42 -14.46
C TRP A 139 22.62 -16.65 -14.94
N ASP A 140 22.69 -17.72 -14.16
CA ASP A 140 22.04 -18.98 -14.48
C ASP A 140 21.58 -19.70 -13.20
N THR A 141 20.79 -20.74 -13.38
CA THR A 141 20.32 -21.63 -12.32
C THR A 141 20.66 -23.07 -12.63
N THR A 142 21.20 -23.79 -11.65
CA THR A 142 21.45 -25.23 -11.77
C THR A 142 20.58 -26.00 -10.78
N PHE A 143 19.83 -26.99 -11.27
CA PHE A 143 19.02 -27.86 -10.42
C PHE A 143 19.88 -28.56 -9.37
N LEU A 144 19.44 -28.48 -8.12
CA LEU A 144 20.14 -29.03 -6.98
C LEU A 144 19.46 -30.30 -6.46
N TRP A 145 18.19 -30.21 -6.08
CA TRP A 145 17.37 -31.36 -5.69
C TRP A 145 15.87 -31.05 -5.73
N ALA A 146 15.06 -32.10 -5.81
CA ALA A 146 13.63 -32.07 -5.59
C ALA A 146 13.30 -32.57 -4.18
N GLY A 147 12.42 -31.85 -3.47
CA GLY A 147 12.01 -32.13 -2.10
C GLY A 147 10.52 -32.43 -1.98
N THR A 148 10.16 -33.28 -1.02
CA THR A 148 8.77 -33.44 -0.56
C THR A 148 8.75 -33.59 0.94
N VAL A 149 7.94 -32.76 1.60
CA VAL A 149 7.77 -32.74 3.05
C VAL A 149 6.32 -32.99 3.43
N ALA A 150 6.14 -33.71 4.53
CA ALA A 150 4.88 -33.79 5.25
C ALA A 150 4.85 -32.71 6.33
N ILE A 151 3.69 -32.07 6.49
CA ILE A 151 3.49 -31.00 7.46
C ILE A 151 2.31 -31.30 8.38
N ARG A 152 2.32 -30.67 9.55
CA ARG A 152 1.19 -30.58 10.46
C ARG A 152 0.90 -29.11 10.70
N THR A 153 -0.37 -28.73 10.64
CA THR A 153 -0.80 -27.34 10.87
C THR A 153 -1.07 -27.08 12.35
N GLU A 154 -0.73 -25.88 12.79
CA GLU A 154 -1.15 -25.30 14.05
C GLU A 154 -1.61 -23.87 13.76
N VAL A 155 -2.93 -23.66 13.77
CA VAL A 155 -3.51 -22.35 13.51
C VAL A 155 -3.44 -21.52 14.78
N ILE A 156 -2.69 -20.42 14.74
CA ILE A 156 -2.58 -19.47 15.86
C ILE A 156 -3.76 -18.49 15.82
N GLY A 157 -4.14 -18.03 14.61
CA GLY A 157 -5.33 -17.21 14.39
C GLY A 157 -5.04 -15.84 13.76
N VAL A 158 -6.08 -15.00 13.73
CA VAL A 158 -6.04 -13.68 13.11
C VAL A 158 -5.35 -12.67 14.03
N MET A 159 -4.30 -12.02 13.52
CA MET A 159 -3.50 -10.99 14.18
C MET A 159 -3.60 -9.65 13.40
N PRO A 160 -3.15 -8.52 13.97
CA PRO A 160 -3.19 -7.22 13.28
C PRO A 160 -2.50 -7.22 11.90
N ASP A 161 -1.48 -8.07 11.72
CA ASP A 161 -0.67 -8.17 10.51
C ASP A 161 -1.06 -9.33 9.57
N GLY A 162 -2.09 -10.11 9.89
CA GLY A 162 -2.56 -11.23 9.07
C GLY A 162 -2.94 -12.48 9.86
N LEU A 163 -3.19 -13.58 9.16
CA LEU A 163 -3.47 -14.89 9.74
C LEU A 163 -2.15 -15.62 10.00
N ARG A 164 -1.96 -16.11 11.23
CA ARG A 164 -0.77 -16.85 11.64
C ARG A 164 -1.05 -18.35 11.70
N ILE A 165 -0.20 -19.14 11.05
CA ILE A 165 -0.25 -20.61 11.05
C ILE A 165 1.19 -21.13 11.16
N ASN A 166 1.47 -21.99 12.13
CA ASN A 166 2.74 -22.70 12.18
C ASN A 166 2.59 -24.00 11.39
N LEU A 167 3.45 -24.23 10.41
CA LEU A 167 3.51 -25.50 9.68
C LEU A 167 4.71 -26.28 10.18
N HIS A 168 4.46 -27.29 11.00
CA HIS A 168 5.49 -28.16 11.56
C HIS A 168 5.85 -29.24 10.55
N VAL A 169 7.11 -29.29 10.14
CA VAL A 169 7.64 -30.35 9.25
C VAL A 169 7.80 -31.62 10.08
N THR A 170 7.05 -32.66 9.69
CA THR A 170 7.07 -33.96 10.37
C THR A 170 8.04 -34.95 9.73
N GLY A 171 8.58 -34.59 8.56
CA GLY A 171 9.60 -35.34 7.85
C GLY A 171 9.48 -35.15 6.34
N GLY A 172 10.43 -35.70 5.60
CA GLY A 172 10.42 -35.63 4.15
C GLY A 172 11.62 -36.31 3.52
N ARG A 173 11.70 -36.19 2.20
CA ARG A 173 12.84 -36.69 1.40
C ARG A 173 13.22 -35.63 0.38
N PHE A 174 14.51 -35.58 0.07
CA PHE A 174 15.00 -34.83 -1.07
C PHE A 174 15.93 -35.71 -1.91
N VAL A 175 15.91 -35.50 -3.23
CA VAL A 175 16.70 -36.27 -4.19
C VAL A 175 17.29 -35.33 -5.22
N GLY A 176 18.61 -35.34 -5.34
CA GLY A 176 19.36 -34.53 -6.29
C GLY A 176 20.45 -35.34 -6.99
N PRO A 177 21.06 -34.80 -8.06
CA PRO A 177 22.08 -35.51 -8.82
C PRO A 177 23.38 -35.76 -8.03
N ARG A 178 23.69 -34.90 -7.05
CA ARG A 178 24.93 -34.97 -6.26
C ARG A 178 24.75 -35.74 -4.95
N PHE A 179 23.59 -35.64 -4.32
CA PHE A 179 23.26 -36.32 -3.08
C PHE A 179 21.75 -36.33 -2.84
N GLU A 180 21.33 -37.26 -2.00
CA GLU A 180 19.95 -37.44 -1.56
C GLU A 180 19.92 -37.67 -0.05
N GLY A 181 18.72 -37.56 0.52
CA GLY A 181 18.55 -37.73 1.96
C GLY A 181 17.14 -37.42 2.43
N ILE A 182 17.04 -37.17 3.73
CA ILE A 182 15.78 -36.90 4.42
C ILE A 182 15.72 -35.46 4.93
N VAL A 183 14.50 -34.95 4.99
CA VAL A 183 14.17 -33.76 5.78
C VAL A 183 13.84 -34.26 7.18
N ARG A 184 14.59 -33.82 8.19
CA ARG A 184 14.38 -34.30 9.56
C ARG A 184 13.11 -33.68 10.16
N PRO A 185 12.40 -34.41 11.03
CA PRO A 185 11.31 -33.82 11.81
C PRO A 185 11.83 -32.68 12.70
N GLY A 186 11.00 -31.66 12.91
CA GLY A 186 11.26 -30.56 13.84
C GLY A 186 11.47 -29.20 13.19
N GLY A 187 11.53 -29.14 11.85
CA GLY A 187 11.48 -27.86 11.13
C GLY A 187 10.12 -27.20 11.28
N VAL A 188 10.08 -25.87 11.20
CA VAL A 188 8.85 -25.07 11.31
C VAL A 188 8.85 -23.94 10.29
N ASN A 189 7.70 -23.76 9.62
CA ASN A 189 7.37 -22.55 8.88
C ASN A 189 6.44 -21.66 9.71
N TRP A 190 6.88 -20.45 10.03
CA TRP A 190 6.11 -19.42 10.74
C TRP A 190 5.25 -18.60 9.77
N LEU A 191 4.32 -19.27 9.08
CA LEU A 191 3.55 -18.69 7.99
C LEU A 191 2.67 -17.52 8.49
N ARG A 192 2.75 -16.40 7.77
CA ARG A 192 1.83 -15.26 7.92
C ARG A 192 1.13 -14.97 6.61
N ILE A 193 -0.18 -15.09 6.56
CA ILE A 193 -1.00 -14.72 5.40
C ILE A 193 -1.51 -13.29 5.60
N ARG A 194 -1.01 -12.37 4.77
CA ARG A 194 -1.43 -10.96 4.75
C ARG A 194 -2.82 -10.81 4.14
N LYS A 195 -3.44 -9.65 4.38
CA LYS A 195 -4.80 -9.33 3.90
C LYS A 195 -4.96 -9.26 2.38
N ASP A 196 -3.86 -9.07 1.65
CA ASP A 196 -3.81 -9.10 0.18
C ASP A 196 -3.69 -10.53 -0.38
N GLY A 197 -3.72 -11.56 0.48
CA GLY A 197 -3.63 -12.96 0.08
C GLY A 197 -2.21 -13.47 -0.11
N VAL A 198 -1.20 -12.67 0.22
CA VAL A 198 0.20 -13.11 0.16
C VAL A 198 0.61 -13.78 1.48
N GLY A 199 1.05 -15.02 1.40
CA GLY A 199 1.72 -15.74 2.48
C GLY A 199 3.21 -15.40 2.55
N ILE A 200 3.67 -14.97 3.72
CA ILE A 200 5.08 -14.78 4.05
C ILE A 200 5.58 -16.05 4.72
N VAL A 201 6.46 -16.76 4.03
CA VAL A 201 7.10 -17.98 4.48
C VAL A 201 8.36 -17.61 5.26
N ASN A 202 8.58 -18.28 6.40
CA ASN A 202 9.80 -18.14 7.21
C ASN A 202 10.09 -19.50 7.85
N VAL A 203 11.11 -20.19 7.36
CA VAL A 203 11.38 -21.59 7.71
C VAL A 203 12.74 -21.77 8.35
N THR A 204 12.75 -22.66 9.33
CA THR A 204 13.95 -23.34 9.84
C THR A 204 13.75 -24.83 9.66
N GLU A 205 14.72 -25.53 9.08
CA GLU A 205 14.69 -26.97 8.91
C GLU A 205 16.10 -27.57 8.94
N CYS A 206 16.19 -28.89 9.12
CA CYS A 206 17.45 -29.61 9.08
C CYS A 206 17.34 -30.80 8.13
N LEU A 207 18.26 -30.87 7.17
CA LEU A 207 18.40 -31.99 6.25
C LEU A 207 19.48 -32.95 6.76
N GLN A 208 19.35 -34.21 6.37
CA GLN A 208 20.39 -35.21 6.58
C GLN A 208 20.57 -36.03 5.29
N THR A 209 21.78 -36.06 4.75
CA THR A 209 22.11 -36.90 3.60
C THR A 209 22.11 -38.38 3.98
N LEU A 210 22.03 -39.27 3.00
CA LEU A 210 22.18 -40.71 3.26
C LEU A 210 23.55 -41.09 3.85
N SER A 211 24.60 -40.30 3.56
CA SER A 211 25.92 -40.45 4.17
C SER A 211 26.00 -39.93 5.62
N GLY A 212 24.93 -39.32 6.13
CA GLY A 212 24.83 -38.84 7.51
C GLY A 212 25.24 -37.38 7.73
N ALA A 213 25.64 -36.65 6.68
CA ALA A 213 25.95 -35.23 6.79
C ALA A 213 24.69 -34.43 7.15
N ARG A 214 24.81 -33.47 8.07
CA ARG A 214 23.72 -32.58 8.47
C ARG A 214 23.87 -31.22 7.79
N ILE A 215 22.75 -30.69 7.34
CA ILE A 215 22.66 -29.38 6.69
C ILE A 215 21.55 -28.61 7.39
N ASP A 216 21.91 -27.49 7.99
CA ASP A 216 20.96 -26.53 8.55
C ASP A 216 20.45 -25.63 7.43
N CYS A 217 19.16 -25.33 7.43
CA CYS A 217 18.51 -24.59 6.34
C CYS A 217 17.63 -23.49 6.92
N LEU A 218 17.87 -22.27 6.45
CA LEU A 218 17.05 -21.11 6.79
C LEU A 218 16.62 -20.42 5.52
N TYR A 219 15.33 -20.10 5.45
CA TYR A 219 14.79 -19.47 4.26
C TYR A 219 13.50 -18.71 4.49
N ASP A 220 13.36 -17.65 3.72
CA ASP A 220 12.10 -16.92 3.56
C ASP A 220 11.55 -17.14 2.16
N GLY A 221 10.29 -16.75 1.96
CA GLY A 221 9.68 -16.80 0.65
C GLY A 221 8.27 -16.23 0.61
N ILE A 222 7.70 -16.31 -0.59
CA ILE A 222 6.35 -15.87 -0.89
C ILE A 222 5.52 -17.07 -1.32
N LEU A 223 4.37 -17.25 -0.67
CA LEU A 223 3.29 -18.14 -1.08
C LEU A 223 2.15 -17.28 -1.62
N ASP A 224 1.76 -17.46 -2.87
CA ASP A 224 0.67 -16.69 -3.46
C ASP A 224 -0.66 -17.47 -3.36
N LEU A 225 -1.60 -16.97 -2.56
CA LEU A 225 -2.94 -17.54 -2.42
C LEU A 225 -3.98 -16.80 -3.27
N GLY A 226 -3.56 -15.84 -4.11
CA GLY A 226 -4.42 -14.96 -4.90
C GLY A 226 -5.04 -13.83 -4.09
N ALA A 227 -5.63 -12.84 -4.76
CA ALA A 227 -6.16 -11.62 -4.14
C ALA A 227 -7.23 -11.86 -3.05
N ASP A 228 -7.98 -12.97 -3.13
CA ASP A 228 -8.98 -13.37 -2.13
C ASP A 228 -8.44 -14.40 -1.11
N GLY A 229 -7.15 -14.77 -1.24
CA GLY A 229 -6.51 -15.85 -0.51
C GLY A 229 -6.60 -15.73 1.01
N TYR A 230 -6.51 -14.51 1.55
CA TYR A 230 -6.68 -14.26 2.98
C TYR A 230 -8.07 -14.65 3.48
N ALA A 231 -9.10 -14.18 2.79
CA ALA A 231 -10.49 -14.43 3.16
C ALA A 231 -10.81 -15.93 3.06
N ARG A 232 -10.28 -16.61 2.04
CA ARG A 232 -10.39 -18.07 1.89
C ARG A 232 -9.67 -18.81 3.03
N ALA A 233 -8.43 -18.42 3.34
CA ALA A 233 -7.63 -19.07 4.38
C ALA A 233 -8.27 -18.99 5.78
N ILE A 234 -8.94 -17.88 6.13
CA ILE A 234 -9.72 -17.77 7.37
C ILE A 234 -10.80 -18.85 7.46
N ARG A 235 -11.38 -19.24 6.32
CA ARG A 235 -12.41 -20.29 6.24
C ARG A 235 -11.83 -21.70 6.12
N GLY A 236 -10.50 -21.85 6.21
CA GLY A 236 -9.80 -23.12 6.00
C GLY A 236 -9.71 -23.55 4.54
N ASP A 237 -10.02 -22.67 3.59
CA ASP A 237 -9.88 -22.92 2.16
C ASP A 237 -8.58 -22.27 1.65
N PHE A 238 -7.60 -23.08 1.28
CA PHE A 238 -6.29 -22.61 0.79
C PHE A 238 -6.16 -22.70 -0.74
N GLY A 239 -7.24 -23.08 -1.44
CA GLY A 239 -7.20 -23.32 -2.88
C GLY A 239 -6.47 -24.61 -3.28
N ILE A 240 -6.24 -24.77 -4.59
CA ILE A 240 -5.60 -25.96 -5.17
C ILE A 240 -4.13 -25.64 -5.42
N LEU A 241 -3.24 -26.29 -4.67
CA LEU A 241 -1.79 -26.28 -4.88
C LEU A 241 -1.20 -24.88 -5.14
N PRO A 242 -1.42 -23.91 -4.23
CA PRO A 242 -0.86 -22.56 -4.38
C PRO A 242 0.66 -22.60 -4.57
N PRO A 243 1.20 -21.79 -5.51
CA PRO A 243 2.62 -21.73 -5.78
C PRO A 243 3.35 -20.94 -4.69
N PHE A 244 4.58 -21.33 -4.42
CA PHE A 244 5.51 -20.55 -3.62
C PHE A 244 6.88 -20.45 -4.28
N VAL A 245 7.59 -19.37 -3.94
CA VAL A 245 8.99 -19.13 -4.29
C VAL A 245 9.76 -18.83 -3.02
N LEU A 246 10.90 -19.50 -2.83
CA LEU A 246 11.73 -19.46 -1.64
C LEU A 246 13.14 -18.98 -2.00
N ALA A 247 13.88 -18.46 -1.01
CA ALA A 247 15.29 -18.09 -1.16
C ALA A 247 16.16 -18.79 -0.09
N PRO A 248 16.42 -20.10 -0.21
CA PRO A 248 17.12 -20.82 0.82
C PRO A 248 18.62 -20.62 0.85
N THR A 249 19.14 -20.68 2.08
CA THR A 249 20.56 -20.70 2.41
C THR A 249 20.84 -21.90 3.31
N TYR A 250 22.08 -22.39 3.23
CA TYR A 250 22.47 -23.65 3.84
C TYR A 250 23.74 -23.48 4.67
N ALA A 251 23.81 -24.18 5.80
CA ALA A 251 25.00 -24.28 6.63
C ALA A 251 25.32 -25.74 6.96
N THR A 252 26.58 -26.14 6.79
CA THR A 252 27.04 -27.50 7.11
C THR A 252 28.51 -27.51 7.53
N ALA A 253 28.84 -28.40 8.46
CA ALA A 253 30.22 -28.68 8.88
C ALA A 253 30.88 -29.79 8.04
N ASP A 254 30.14 -30.43 7.14
CA ASP A 254 30.66 -31.46 6.27
C ASP A 254 31.63 -30.87 5.22
N LYS A 255 32.80 -31.49 5.07
CA LYS A 255 33.87 -30.97 4.21
C LYS A 255 33.57 -31.14 2.73
N GLU A 256 32.88 -32.21 2.35
CA GLU A 256 32.51 -32.48 0.95
C GLU A 256 31.38 -31.54 0.50
N LEU A 257 30.52 -31.15 1.43
CA LEU A 257 29.40 -30.23 1.20
C LEU A 257 29.71 -28.78 1.56
N ALA A 258 30.96 -28.44 1.92
CA ALA A 258 31.34 -27.10 2.37
C ALA A 258 31.04 -25.98 1.36
N TRP A 259 30.88 -26.32 0.08
CA TRP A 259 30.48 -25.39 -0.97
C TRP A 259 29.04 -24.87 -0.81
N LEU A 260 28.14 -25.61 -0.15
CA LEU A 260 26.76 -25.18 0.13
C LEU A 260 26.72 -23.93 1.03
N ASN A 261 27.72 -23.78 1.91
CA ASN A 261 27.88 -22.61 2.79
C ASN A 261 28.08 -21.30 1.99
N ARG A 262 28.34 -21.39 0.69
CA ARG A 262 28.61 -20.26 -0.21
C ARG A 262 27.56 -20.11 -1.31
N ALA A 263 26.55 -20.98 -1.34
CA ALA A 263 25.55 -21.01 -2.39
C ALA A 263 24.34 -20.15 -2.02
N GLN A 264 23.91 -19.29 -2.94
CA GLN A 264 22.56 -18.71 -2.90
C GLN A 264 21.64 -19.59 -3.74
N CYS A 265 20.50 -19.96 -3.17
CA CYS A 265 19.53 -20.80 -3.86
C CYS A 265 18.19 -20.09 -4.03
N ILE A 266 17.41 -20.60 -4.99
CA ILE A 266 15.98 -20.33 -5.13
C ILE A 266 15.23 -21.66 -5.06
N GLY A 267 14.05 -21.62 -4.45
CA GLY A 267 13.12 -22.75 -4.42
C GLY A 267 11.84 -22.39 -5.12
N VAL A 268 11.28 -23.30 -5.89
CA VAL A 268 9.95 -23.16 -6.50
C VAL A 268 9.13 -24.39 -6.17
N GLY A 269 7.88 -24.21 -5.79
CA GLY A 269 7.08 -25.36 -5.37
C GLY A 269 5.61 -25.05 -5.19
N ARG A 270 4.90 -26.07 -4.70
CA ARG A 270 3.48 -26.03 -4.41
C ARG A 270 3.18 -26.76 -3.11
N VAL A 271 2.18 -26.29 -2.39
CA VAL A 271 1.70 -26.92 -1.16
C VAL A 271 0.28 -27.42 -1.32
N ASP A 272 0.06 -28.69 -1.02
CA ASP A 272 -1.27 -29.26 -0.85
C ASP A 272 -1.67 -29.17 0.62
N MET A 273 -2.51 -28.19 0.94
CA MET A 273 -3.03 -27.99 2.29
C MET A 273 -4.10 -29.01 2.69
N LYS A 274 -4.61 -29.84 1.75
CA LYS A 274 -5.54 -30.94 2.07
C LYS A 274 -4.79 -32.20 2.49
N THR A 275 -3.75 -32.57 1.74
CA THR A 275 -2.91 -33.72 2.07
C THR A 275 -1.76 -33.37 3.02
N LEU A 276 -1.62 -32.09 3.36
CA LEU A 276 -0.59 -31.55 4.23
C LEU A 276 0.81 -31.94 3.75
N ARG A 277 1.06 -31.69 2.46
CA ARG A 277 2.33 -31.97 1.79
C ARG A 277 2.79 -30.78 0.96
N ALA A 278 4.08 -30.46 1.02
CA ALA A 278 4.70 -29.51 0.11
C ALA A 278 5.74 -30.22 -0.76
N SER A 279 5.77 -29.87 -2.04
CA SER A 279 6.73 -30.36 -3.02
C SER A 279 7.39 -29.19 -3.72
N TYR A 280 8.70 -29.27 -3.91
CA TYR A 280 9.50 -28.16 -4.41
C TYR A 280 10.79 -28.61 -5.08
N ASP A 281 11.30 -27.78 -5.97
CA ASP A 281 12.59 -27.91 -6.61
C ASP A 281 13.50 -26.78 -6.12
N ILE A 282 14.74 -27.12 -5.80
CA ILE A 282 15.78 -26.18 -5.39
C ILE A 282 16.81 -26.04 -6.51
N TYR A 283 17.21 -24.79 -6.76
CA TYR A 283 18.24 -24.43 -7.73
C TYR A 283 19.29 -23.56 -7.07
N VAL A 284 20.56 -23.78 -7.43
CA VAL A 284 21.65 -22.86 -7.10
C VAL A 284 21.70 -21.76 -8.14
N VAL A 285 21.82 -20.51 -7.70
CA VAL A 285 22.02 -19.34 -8.56
C VAL A 285 23.50 -19.09 -8.74
N THR A 286 23.94 -18.90 -9.98
CA THR A 286 25.29 -18.46 -10.31
C THR A 286 25.24 -17.11 -11.01
N ALA A 287 26.13 -16.19 -10.63
CA ALA A 287 26.34 -14.93 -11.33
C ALA A 287 27.66 -15.01 -12.11
N GLY A 288 27.59 -14.70 -13.41
CA GLY A 288 28.70 -14.68 -14.35
C GLY A 288 29.31 -13.27 -14.51
N ALA A 289 30.09 -13.10 -15.58
CA ALA A 289 30.75 -11.84 -15.90
C ALA A 289 29.75 -10.74 -16.32
N ALA A 290 30.24 -9.49 -16.39
CA ALA A 290 29.48 -8.38 -16.97
C ALA A 290 29.29 -8.62 -18.48
N LYS A 291 28.07 -8.39 -18.98
CA LYS A 291 27.71 -8.58 -20.40
C LYS A 291 28.38 -7.57 -21.31
N HIS A 292 28.69 -6.38 -20.79
CA HIS A 292 29.43 -5.32 -21.49
C HIS A 292 30.55 -4.78 -20.60
N VAL A 293 31.77 -4.80 -21.14
CA VAL A 293 32.91 -4.05 -20.64
C VAL A 293 33.04 -2.85 -21.57
N ASP A 294 32.53 -1.70 -21.14
CA ASP A 294 32.88 -0.42 -21.74
C ASP A 294 34.30 -0.01 -21.29
#